data_AF-A0A0A7IDY5-F1
#
_entry.id   AF-A0A0A7IDY5-F1
#
_cell.length_a   1.000
_cell.length_b   1.000
_cell.length_c   1.000
_cell.angle_alpha   90.00
_cell.angle_beta   90.00
_cell.angle_gamma   90.00
#
_symmetry.space_group_name_H-M   'P 1'
#
loop_
_entity.id
_entity.type
_entity.pdbx_description
1 polymer ?
#
loop_
_entity_poly.entity_id
_entity_poly.type
_entity_poly.pdbx_seq_one_letter_code
_entity_poly.pdbx_strand_id
1 'polypeptide(L)'
;MRTNHELLRMHSQAQQGRRCIAAESPRQARMLSRRYGAGDLMRVYPGMYMRPEYWNGLTPTERVCHLVRSLAHKHPEWMFVRQ
;
A
#
# COMPACT_ATOMS: atom_id res chain seq x y z
N MET A 1 -21.91 8.83 -2.82
CA MET A 1 -20.77 8.12 -2.16
C MET A 1 -20.06 9.10 -1.24
N ARG A 2 -19.96 8.81 0.07
CA ARG A 2 -19.21 9.66 1.01
C ARG A 2 -17.72 9.46 0.71
N THR A 3 -17.05 10.46 0.17
CA THR A 3 -15.60 10.42 -0.12
C THR A 3 -14.86 10.12 1.18
N ASN A 4 -14.11 9.03 1.23
CA ASN A 4 -13.33 8.69 2.41
C ASN A 4 -12.00 9.46 2.35
N HIS A 5 -11.97 10.63 2.98
CA HIS A 5 -10.79 11.51 3.03
C HIS A 5 -9.56 10.80 3.61
N GLU A 6 -9.74 9.87 4.54
CA GLU A 6 -8.63 9.08 5.11
C GLU A 6 -8.01 8.17 4.04
N LEU A 7 -8.84 7.45 3.27
CA LEU A 7 -8.36 6.60 2.18
C LEU A 7 -7.63 7.41 1.10
N LEU A 8 -8.19 8.56 0.70
CA LEU A 8 -7.52 9.45 -0.26
C LEU A 8 -6.16 9.93 0.23
N ARG A 9 -6.06 10.30 1.51
CA ARG A 9 -4.79 10.69 2.13
C ARG A 9 -3.77 9.55 2.09
N MET A 10 -4.20 8.34 2.45
CA MET A 10 -3.35 7.14 2.40
C MET A 10 -2.85 6.85 0.98
N HIS A 11 -3.71 7.01 -0.04
CA HIS A 11 -3.31 6.90 -1.44
C HIS A 11 -2.22 7.91 -1.81
N SER A 12 -2.45 9.19 -1.51
CA SER A 12 -1.49 10.26 -1.86
C SER A 12 -0.14 10.04 -1.18
N GLN A 13 -0.13 9.68 0.11
CA GLN A 13 1.10 9.42 0.86
C GLN A 13 1.86 8.20 0.34
N ALA A 14 1.15 7.10 0.04
CA ALA A 14 1.76 5.90 -0.52
C ALA A 14 2.37 6.18 -1.90
N GLN A 15 1.64 6.88 -2.77
CA GLN A 15 2.09 7.20 -4.13
C GLN A 15 3.29 8.15 -4.13
N GLN A 16 3.26 9.22 -3.32
CA GLN A 16 4.41 10.13 -3.16
C GLN A 16 5.66 9.40 -2.65
N GLY A 17 5.48 8.45 -1.72
CA GLY A 17 6.57 7.63 -1.20
C GLY A 17 7.01 6.48 -2.12
N ARG A 18 6.36 6.26 -3.28
CA ARG A 18 6.50 5.03 -4.09
C ARG A 18 6.42 3.77 -3.22
N ARG A 19 5.41 3.73 -2.35
CA ARG A 19 5.10 2.67 -1.37
C ARG A 19 3.69 2.11 -1.63
N CYS A 20 3.41 1.00 -0.98
CA CYS A 20 2.10 0.40 -0.86
C CYS A 20 1.32 1.05 0.27
N ILE A 21 0.00 0.94 0.20
CA ILE A 21 -0.89 1.39 1.27
C ILE A 21 -0.84 0.33 2.37
N ALA A 22 -0.37 0.72 3.55
CA ALA A 22 -0.35 -0.13 4.74
C ALA A 22 -1.27 0.45 5.81
N ALA A 23 -1.92 -0.44 6.57
CA ALA A 23 -2.63 -0.02 7.77
C ALA A 23 -1.64 0.18 8.93
N GLU A 24 -1.77 1.30 9.62
CA GLU A 24 -1.06 1.59 10.87
C GLU A 24 -1.95 1.36 12.11
N SER A 25 -3.24 1.12 11.91
CA SER A 25 -4.20 0.85 13.00
C SER A 25 -5.24 -0.22 12.65
N PRO A 26 -5.88 -0.88 13.63
CA PRO A 26 -6.97 -1.83 13.39
C PRO A 26 -8.18 -1.24 12.67
N ARG A 27 -8.41 0.07 12.81
CA ARG A 27 -9.46 0.80 12.08
C ARG A 27 -9.13 0.88 10.60
N GLN A 28 -7.90 1.27 10.26
CA GLN A 28 -7.44 1.32 8.88
C GLN A 28 -7.41 -0.09 8.26
N ALA A 29 -6.98 -1.10 9.01
CA ALA A 29 -6.98 -2.48 8.52
C ALA A 29 -8.39 -2.95 8.13
N ARG A 30 -9.41 -2.67 8.96
CA ARG A 30 -10.81 -2.96 8.65
C ARG A 30 -11.32 -2.18 7.43
N MET A 31 -10.98 -0.90 7.33
CA MET A 31 -11.34 -0.06 6.18
C MET A 31 -10.73 -0.61 4.88
N LEU A 32 -9.43 -0.89 4.86
CA LEU A 32 -8.73 -1.41 3.68
C LEU A 32 -9.22 -2.80 3.30
N SER A 33 -9.51 -3.68 4.28
CA SER A 33 -10.10 -5.00 4.01
C SER A 33 -11.46 -4.89 3.33
N ARG A 34 -12.32 -3.96 3.76
CA ARG A 34 -13.61 -3.69 3.09
C ARG A 34 -13.42 -3.20 1.65
N ARG A 35 -12.42 -2.34 1.42
CA ARG A 35 -12.09 -1.82 0.08
C ARG A 35 -11.52 -2.90 -0.84
N TYR A 36 -10.69 -3.79 -0.29
CA TYR A 36 -10.24 -4.99 -0.99
C TYR A 36 -11.42 -5.89 -1.38
N GLY A 37 -12.34 -6.17 -0.44
CA GLY A 37 -13.54 -6.97 -0.73
C GLY A 37 -14.48 -6.35 -1.76
N ALA A 38 -14.46 -5.01 -1.91
CA ALA A 38 -15.22 -4.28 -2.92
C ALA A 38 -14.51 -4.20 -4.29
N GLY A 39 -13.25 -4.65 -4.40
CA GLY A 39 -12.45 -4.55 -5.62
C GLY A 39 -11.76 -3.19 -5.83
N ASP A 40 -11.98 -2.20 -4.96
CA ASP A 40 -11.34 -0.87 -5.01
C ASP A 40 -9.80 -0.97 -4.84
N LEU A 41 -9.34 -2.03 -4.18
CA LEU A 41 -7.94 -2.29 -3.90
C LEU A 41 -7.61 -3.75 -4.18
N MET A 42 -6.37 -4.02 -4.56
CA MET A 42 -5.79 -5.36 -4.51
C MET A 42 -4.84 -5.50 -3.33
N ARG A 43 -4.74 -6.71 -2.78
CA ARG A 43 -3.76 -7.05 -1.74
C ARG A 43 -2.47 -7.52 -2.41
N VAL A 44 -1.38 -6.77 -2.23
CA VAL A 44 -0.06 -7.07 -2.84
C VAL A 44 0.87 -7.82 -1.89
N TYR A 45 0.62 -7.70 -0.59
CA TYR A 45 1.34 -8.41 0.48
C TYR A 45 0.44 -8.42 1.74
N PRO A 46 0.66 -9.31 2.73
CA PRO A 46 -0.11 -9.25 3.97
C PRO A 46 -0.13 -7.86 4.63
N GLY A 47 -1.34 -7.27 4.72
CA GLY A 47 -1.53 -5.93 5.28
C GLY A 47 -1.16 -4.77 4.37
N MET A 48 -0.77 -5.03 3.11
CA MET A 48 -0.42 -4.02 2.13
C MET A 48 -1.31 -4.12 0.88
N TYR A 49 -1.73 -2.96 0.40
CA TYR A 49 -2.70 -2.83 -0.68
C TYR A 49 -2.25 -1.81 -1.71
N MET A 50 -2.81 -1.90 -2.91
CA MET A 50 -2.59 -0.95 -3.99
C MET A 50 -3.86 -0.79 -4.84
N ARG A 51 -4.01 0.34 -5.55
CA ARG A 51 -5.01 0.44 -6.63
C ARG A 51 -4.62 -0.50 -7.78
N PRO A 52 -5.55 -1.31 -8.31
CA PRO A 52 -5.24 -2.26 -9.39
C PRO A 52 -4.63 -1.58 -10.61
N GLU A 53 -5.17 -0.45 -11.06
CA GLU A 53 -4.74 0.24 -12.28
C GLU A 53 -3.30 0.75 -12.14
N TYR A 54 -2.97 1.31 -10.97
CA TYR A 54 -1.62 1.78 -10.68
C TYR A 54 -0.64 0.61 -10.60
N TRP A 55 -0.98 -0.47 -9.88
CA TRP A 55 -0.10 -1.62 -9.71
C TRP A 55 0.18 -2.35 -11.02
N ASN A 56 -0.85 -2.49 -11.87
CA ASN A 56 -0.73 -3.17 -13.15
C ASN A 56 0.17 -2.41 -14.12
N GLY A 57 0.23 -1.07 -14.03
CA GLY A 57 1.14 -0.24 -14.81
C GLY A 57 2.61 -0.29 -14.37
N LEU A 58 2.91 -0.86 -13.19
CA LEU A 58 4.30 -1.01 -12.72
C LEU A 58 4.98 -2.23 -13.33
N THR A 59 6.26 -2.08 -13.67
CA THR A 59 7.16 -3.20 -14.00
C THR A 59 7.38 -4.11 -12.79
N PRO A 60 7.79 -5.39 -12.99
CA PRO A 60 8.10 -6.29 -11.89
C PRO A 60 9.11 -5.70 -10.88
N THR A 61 10.15 -5.03 -11.36
CA THR A 61 11.16 -4.38 -10.51
C THR A 61 10.55 -3.26 -9.67
N GLU A 62 9.71 -2.41 -10.27
CA GLU A 62 9.04 -1.34 -9.53
C GLU A 62 8.10 -1.88 -8.45
N ARG A 63 7.39 -2.97 -8.74
CA ARG A 63 6.53 -3.67 -7.76
C ARG A 63 7.33 -4.12 -6.55
N VAL A 64 8.49 -4.76 -6.78
CA VAL A 64 9.41 -5.16 -5.69
C VAL A 64 9.90 -3.94 -4.91
N CYS A 65 10.32 -2.87 -5.59
CA CYS A 65 10.74 -1.64 -4.91
C CYS A 65 9.64 -1.03 -4.04
N HIS A 66 8.38 -1.05 -4.47
CA HIS A 66 7.26 -0.57 -3.67
C HIS A 66 7.07 -1.40 -2.40
N LEU A 67 7.18 -2.73 -2.50
CA LEU A 67 7.11 -3.62 -1.34
C LEU A 67 8.25 -3.35 -0.36
N VAL A 68 9.50 -3.33 -0.83
CA VAL A 68 10.68 -3.09 0.01
C VAL A 68 10.59 -1.74 0.71
N ARG A 69 10.25 -0.66 0.00
CA ARG A 69 10.09 0.68 0.62
C ARG A 69 8.97 0.70 1.66
N SER A 70 7.91 -0.07 1.47
CA SER A 70 6.81 -0.15 2.43
C SER A 70 7.20 -0.90 3.68
N LEU A 71 7.93 -2.00 3.52
CA LEU A 71 8.46 -2.78 4.63
C LEU A 71 9.48 -1.96 5.43
N ALA A 72 10.43 -1.31 4.75
CA ALA A 72 11.40 -0.41 5.40
C ALA A 72 10.74 0.74 6.15
N HIS A 73 9.65 1.30 5.60
CA HIS A 73 8.91 2.36 6.29
C HIS A 73 8.17 1.83 7.53
N LYS A 74 7.62 0.62 7.47
CA LYS A 74 6.88 -0.01 8.58
C LYS A 74 7.81 -0.55 9.67
N HIS A 75 9.00 -0.97 9.27
CA HIS A 75 10.03 -1.58 10.11
C HIS A 75 11.34 -0.82 9.90
N PRO A 76 11.49 0.38 10.48
CA PRO A 76 12.70 1.19 10.31
C PRO A 76 13.98 0.48 10.77
N GLU A 77 13.86 -0.51 11.64
CA GLU A 77 14.92 -1.36 12.14
C GLU A 77 15.40 -2.42 11.12
N TRP A 78 14.66 -2.67 10.04
CA TRP A 78 15.05 -3.65 9.02
C TRP A 78 16.09 -3.06 8.07
N MET A 79 17.30 -3.63 8.09
CA MET A 79 18.32 -3.34 7.09
C MET A 79 18.09 -4.18 5.84
N PHE A 80 17.75 -3.52 4.74
CA PHE A 80 17.73 -4.13 3.42
C PHE A 80 19.08 -3.91 2.74
N VAL A 81 19.87 -4.97 2.54
CA VAL A 81 21.10 -4.92 1.73
C VAL A 81 20.75 -5.05 0.25
N ARG A 82 21.41 -4.24 -0.59
CA ARG A 82 21.24 -4.28 -2.06
C ARG A 82 21.88 -5.59 -2.57
N GLN A 83 21.16 -6.38 -3.38
CA GLN A 83 21.76 -7.46 -4.16
C GLN A 83 22.60 -6.88 -5.30
#